data_AF-A0AAJ3B2J9-F1
#
_entry.id   AF-A0AAJ3B2J9-F1
#
_cell.length_a   1.000
_cell.length_b   1.000
_cell.length_c   1.000
_cell.angle_alpha   90.00
_cell.angle_beta   90.00
_cell.angle_gamma   90.00
#
_symmetry.space_group_name_H-M   'P 1'
#
loop_
_entity.id
_entity.type
_entity.pdbx_description
1 polymer ?
#
loop_
_entity_poly.entity_id
_entity_poly.type
_entity_poly.pdbx_seq_one_letter_code
_entity_poly.pdbx_strand_id
1 'polypeptide(L)'
;METALLAAIGMGRDLLHKNEERTSLNKDLPESEHNPDRRGRSSDPTVVGFHQDGDGHWVATLSCGHTQHLRHQPPWQSRGWVMDAAQRLAKIGQPFACGWCAQRPDNDTLGS
;
A
#
# COMPACT_ATOMS: atom_id res chain seq x y z
N MET A 1 29.45 -49.07 48.57
CA MET A 1 27.98 -49.11 48.37
C MET A 1 27.56 -47.67 48.12
N GLU A 2 27.47 -47.29 46.83
CA GLU A 2 26.22 -46.88 46.16
C GLU A 2 25.70 -45.55 46.77
N THR A 3 25.54 -44.42 46.07
CA THR A 3 24.91 -44.18 44.76
C THR A 3 25.20 -42.75 44.27
N ALA A 4 25.58 -42.64 42.99
CA ALA A 4 25.04 -41.76 41.95
C ALA A 4 24.74 -40.24 42.18
N LEU A 5 25.41 -39.44 41.32
CA LEU A 5 24.88 -38.41 40.39
C LEU A 5 24.17 -37.13 40.93
N LEU A 6 24.67 -35.98 40.45
CA LEU A 6 23.99 -34.86 39.73
C LEU A 6 24.80 -33.56 39.98
N ALA A 7 25.68 -33.15 39.06
CA ALA A 7 25.46 -32.28 37.89
C ALA A 7 25.34 -30.79 38.22
N ALA A 8 26.30 -29.98 37.73
CA ALA A 8 26.05 -28.69 37.07
C ALA A 8 27.36 -28.11 36.53
N ILE A 9 27.58 -28.24 35.21
CA ILE A 9 28.62 -27.52 34.47
C ILE A 9 28.12 -26.09 34.28
N GLY A 10 28.58 -25.16 35.12
CA GLY A 10 28.38 -23.73 34.92
C GLY A 10 29.45 -23.16 33.98
N MET A 11 29.33 -23.39 32.68
CA MET A 11 30.13 -22.64 31.70
C MET A 11 29.48 -21.28 31.48
N GLY A 12 29.93 -20.28 32.25
CA GLY A 12 29.76 -18.88 31.91
C GLY A 12 30.42 -18.61 30.56
N ARG A 13 29.60 -18.40 29.54
CA ARG A 13 30.06 -17.86 28.25
C ARG A 13 29.47 -16.47 28.12
N ASP A 14 30.39 -15.52 28.18
CA ASP A 14 30.20 -14.08 28.06
C ASP A 14 29.31 -13.75 26.85
N LEU A 15 28.11 -13.24 27.12
CA LEU A 15 27.11 -12.83 26.11
C LEU A 15 27.34 -11.38 25.65
N LEU A 16 28.58 -10.87 25.69
CA LEU A 16 28.93 -9.57 25.12
C LEU A 16 29.29 -9.68 23.63
N HIS A 17 28.41 -10.27 22.83
CA HIS A 17 28.40 -9.95 21.40
C HIS A 17 27.60 -8.67 21.23
N LYS A 18 28.31 -7.54 21.19
CA LYS A 18 27.74 -6.24 20.86
C LYS A 18 27.18 -6.34 19.43
N ASN A 19 25.86 -6.38 19.30
CA ASN A 19 25.22 -6.30 18.00
C ASN A 19 25.50 -4.90 17.45
N GLU A 20 26.41 -4.79 16.50
CA GLU A 20 26.52 -3.60 15.67
C GLU A 20 25.27 -3.58 14.77
N GLU A 21 24.17 -3.08 15.32
CA GLU A 21 22.95 -2.82 14.58
C GLU A 21 23.31 -1.81 13.49
N ARG A 22 23.40 -2.29 12.24
CA ARG A 22 23.40 -1.39 11.10
C ARG A 22 22.05 -0.70 11.15
N THR A 23 22.06 0.62 11.40
CA THR A 23 20.87 1.46 11.30
C THR A 23 20.19 1.10 9.98
N SER A 24 18.97 0.57 10.06
CA SER A 24 18.22 0.23 8.86
C SER A 24 18.10 1.50 8.03
N LEU A 25 18.28 1.39 6.71
CA LEU A 25 18.07 2.52 5.81
C LEU A 25 16.66 3.06 6.06
N ASN A 26 16.57 4.25 6.67
CA ASN A 26 15.30 4.91 6.87
C ASN A 26 14.73 5.28 5.50
N LYS A 27 13.41 5.18 5.36
CA LYS A 27 12.66 5.40 4.11
C LYS A 27 12.91 6.79 3.50
N ASP A 28 13.38 7.73 4.32
CA ASP A 28 13.73 9.11 3.97
C ASP A 28 15.06 9.24 3.20
N LEU A 29 15.86 8.17 3.10
CA LEU A 29 17.10 8.21 2.33
C LEU A 29 16.82 8.23 0.81
N PRO A 30 17.51 9.08 0.03
CA PRO A 30 17.27 9.24 -1.41
C PRO A 30 17.53 7.95 -2.23
N GLU A 31 18.29 7.02 -1.66
CA GLU A 31 18.53 5.67 -2.19
C GLU A 31 17.31 4.75 -2.10
N SER A 32 16.29 5.10 -1.29
CA SER A 32 14.98 4.42 -1.23
C SER A 32 13.90 5.09 -2.08
N GLU A 33 14.23 6.12 -2.85
CA GLU A 33 13.27 6.72 -3.79
C GLU A 33 12.94 5.69 -4.89
N HIS A 34 11.67 5.31 -5.00
CA HIS A 34 11.22 4.37 -6.04
C HIS A 34 11.31 4.95 -7.46
N ASN A 35 11.58 6.25 -7.60
CA ASN A 35 11.75 6.93 -8.89
C ASN A 35 12.93 7.92 -8.82
N PRO A 36 14.18 7.44 -8.79
CA PRO A 36 15.36 8.31 -8.72
C PRO A 36 15.48 9.20 -9.97
N ASP A 37 14.93 8.75 -11.10
CA ASP A 37 14.96 9.47 -12.38
C ASP A 37 14.00 10.67 -12.47
N ARG A 38 13.12 10.87 -11.48
CA ARG A 38 12.10 11.95 -11.45
C ARG A 38 11.32 12.14 -12.76
N ARG A 39 11.22 11.12 -13.62
CA ARG A 39 10.38 11.21 -14.82
C ARG A 39 8.94 11.35 -14.34
N GLY A 40 8.33 12.47 -14.73
CA GLY A 40 7.04 12.92 -14.21
C GLY A 40 6.00 11.80 -14.26
N ARG A 41 5.69 11.23 -13.09
CA ARG A 41 4.55 10.33 -12.92
C ARG A 41 3.31 11.21 -12.75
N SER A 42 2.94 11.91 -13.82
CA SER A 42 1.89 12.94 -13.76
C SER A 42 1.06 12.95 -15.05
N SER A 43 0.66 11.77 -15.49
CA SER A 43 -0.56 11.66 -16.28
C SER A 43 -1.62 11.10 -15.35
N ASP A 44 -2.67 11.88 -15.10
CA ASP A 44 -3.87 11.37 -14.45
C ASP A 44 -4.29 10.09 -15.19
N PRO A 45 -4.43 8.96 -14.48
CA PRO A 45 -4.80 7.73 -15.14
C PRO A 45 -6.20 7.89 -15.74
N THR A 46 -6.41 7.24 -16.88
CA THR A 46 -7.70 7.29 -17.58
C THR A 46 -8.53 6.06 -17.24
N VAL A 47 -9.85 6.16 -17.36
CA VAL A 47 -10.72 5.00 -17.17
C VAL A 47 -10.62 4.08 -18.40
N VAL A 48 -10.25 2.83 -18.18
CA VAL A 48 -10.20 1.78 -19.21
C VAL A 48 -11.55 1.08 -19.33
N GLY A 49 -12.25 0.88 -18.22
CA GLY A 49 -13.54 0.22 -18.21
C GLY A 49 -14.16 0.11 -16.83
N PHE A 50 -15.33 -0.53 -16.77
CA PHE A 50 -16.10 -0.75 -15.55
C PHE A 50 -16.56 -2.21 -15.46
N HIS A 51 -16.60 -2.74 -14.25
CA HIS A 51 -17.24 -4.02 -13.95
C HIS A 51 -17.95 -3.91 -12.59
N GLN A 52 -18.78 -4.91 -12.26
CA GLN A 52 -19.33 -5.06 -10.92
C GLN A 52 -18.51 -6.11 -10.16
N ASP A 53 -18.32 -5.89 -8.86
CA ASP A 53 -17.79 -6.89 -7.96
C ASP A 53 -18.87 -7.91 -7.53
N GLY A 54 -18.50 -8.84 -6.64
CA GLY A 54 -19.43 -9.86 -6.13
C GLY A 54 -20.63 -9.32 -5.35
N ASP A 55 -20.52 -8.10 -4.81
CA ASP A 55 -21.58 -7.40 -4.07
C ASP A 55 -22.40 -6.47 -4.97
N GLY A 56 -22.11 -6.44 -6.28
CA GLY A 56 -22.79 -5.61 -7.27
C GLY A 56 -22.35 -4.14 -7.27
N HIS A 57 -21.26 -3.79 -6.57
CA HIS A 57 -20.71 -2.44 -6.61
C HIS A 57 -19.87 -2.22 -7.87
N TRP A 58 -19.97 -1.01 -8.43
CA TRP A 58 -19.21 -0.64 -9.61
C TRP A 58 -17.73 -0.40 -9.28
N VAL A 59 -16.86 -0.99 -10.09
CA VAL A 59 -15.41 -0.86 -10.01
C VAL A 59 -14.89 -0.32 -11.35
N ALA A 60 -14.17 0.80 -11.30
CA ALA A 60 -13.45 1.34 -12.46
C ALA A 60 -12.06 0.70 -12.55
N THR A 61 -11.67 0.27 -13.74
CA THR A 61 -10.29 -0.14 -14.06
C THR A 61 -9.58 1.06 -14.69
N LEU A 62 -8.42 1.43 -14.16
CA LEU A 62 -7.67 2.61 -14.58
C LEU A 62 -6.41 2.24 -15.36
N SER A 63 -5.94 3.14 -16.22
CA SER A 63 -4.76 2.90 -17.07
C SER A 63 -3.45 2.74 -16.30
N CYS A 64 -3.41 3.18 -15.04
CA CYS A 64 -2.30 2.92 -14.12
C CYS A 64 -2.26 1.47 -13.60
N GLY A 65 -3.24 0.63 -13.95
CA GLY A 65 -3.36 -0.76 -13.48
C GLY A 65 -4.15 -0.94 -12.18
N HIS A 66 -4.46 0.15 -11.47
CA HIS A 66 -5.28 0.09 -10.26
C HIS A 66 -6.78 0.08 -10.56
N THR A 67 -7.54 -0.42 -9.60
CA THR A 67 -9.01 -0.38 -9.61
C THR A 67 -9.53 0.58 -8.53
N GLN A 68 -10.69 1.18 -8.79
CA GLN A 68 -11.35 2.09 -7.85
C GLN A 68 -12.82 1.72 -7.70
N HIS A 69 -13.24 1.43 -6.46
CA HIS A 69 -14.65 1.25 -6.12
C HIS A 69 -15.40 2.57 -6.21
N LEU A 70 -16.54 2.55 -6.88
CA LEU A 70 -17.42 3.69 -7.12
C LEU A 70 -18.75 3.49 -6.40
N ARG A 71 -18.76 3.81 -5.10
CA ARG A 71 -19.96 3.72 -4.27
C ARG A 71 -20.83 4.96 -4.45
N HIS A 72 -22.14 4.75 -4.59
CA HIS A 72 -23.16 5.79 -4.51
C HIS A 72 -23.99 5.54 -3.24
N GLN A 73 -23.69 6.28 -2.17
CA GLN A 73 -24.32 6.16 -0.85
C GLN A 73 -24.66 7.56 -0.29
N PRO A 74 -25.66 8.28 -0.83
CA PRO A 74 -26.11 9.54 -0.24
C PRO A 74 -26.59 9.35 1.21
N PRO A 75 -26.35 10.33 2.12
CA PRO A 75 -25.67 11.62 1.89
C PRO A 75 -24.14 11.54 1.86
N TRP A 76 -23.55 10.41 2.24
CA TRP A 76 -22.11 10.26 2.50
C TRP A 76 -21.26 10.25 1.22
N GLN A 77 -21.75 9.69 0.12
CA GLN A 77 -21.04 9.60 -1.16
C GLN A 77 -22.00 9.76 -2.35
N SER A 78 -22.03 10.93 -2.99
CA SER A 78 -22.90 11.16 -4.14
C SER A 78 -22.15 10.98 -5.47
N ARG A 79 -22.26 9.78 -6.05
CA ARG A 79 -21.80 9.47 -7.42
C ARG A 79 -22.94 9.00 -8.34
N GLY A 80 -23.98 9.83 -8.51
CA GLY A 80 -25.20 9.43 -9.24
C GLY A 80 -24.95 8.93 -10.66
N TRP A 81 -23.95 9.50 -11.35
CA TRP A 81 -23.57 9.09 -12.71
C TRP A 81 -23.12 7.63 -12.83
N VAL A 82 -22.68 7.02 -11.72
CA VAL A 82 -22.24 5.62 -11.70
C VAL A 82 -23.43 4.68 -11.88
N MET A 83 -24.65 5.10 -11.55
CA MET A 83 -25.84 4.27 -11.73
C MET A 83 -26.31 4.23 -13.19
N ASP A 84 -26.04 5.28 -13.97
CA ASP A 84 -26.43 5.36 -15.38
C ASP A 84 -25.37 4.76 -16.32
N ALA A 85 -25.77 3.82 -17.18
CA ALA A 85 -24.85 3.11 -18.06
C ALA A 85 -24.24 4.01 -19.14
N ALA A 86 -25.01 4.94 -19.71
CA ALA A 86 -24.51 5.85 -20.74
C ALA A 86 -23.49 6.83 -20.16
N GLN A 87 -23.74 7.34 -18.95
CA GLN A 87 -22.80 8.19 -18.24
C GLN A 87 -21.53 7.45 -17.85
N ARG A 88 -21.61 6.18 -17.44
CA ARG A 88 -20.40 5.36 -17.22
C ARG A 88 -19.59 5.22 -18.52
N LEU A 89 -20.23 4.84 -19.62
CA LEU A 89 -19.54 4.69 -20.91
C LEU A 89 -18.87 6.00 -21.36
N ALA A 90 -19.52 7.15 -21.14
CA ALA A 90 -18.95 8.46 -21.43
C ALA A 90 -17.70 8.81 -20.61
N LYS A 91 -17.43 8.09 -19.50
CA LYS A 91 -16.21 8.26 -18.70
C LYS A 91 -15.03 7.43 -19.19
N ILE A 92 -15.23 6.46 -20.08
CA ILE A 92 -14.13 5.67 -20.64
C ILE A 92 -13.21 6.60 -21.44
N GLY A 93 -11.90 6.45 -21.24
CA GLY A 93 -10.85 7.30 -21.83
C GLY A 93 -10.67 8.66 -21.15
N GLN A 94 -11.56 9.07 -20.24
CA GLN A 94 -11.43 10.32 -19.51
C GLN A 94 -10.45 10.17 -18.33
N PRO A 95 -9.72 11.24 -17.96
CA PRO A 95 -8.87 11.24 -16.78
C PRO A 95 -9.69 11.01 -15.52
N PHE A 96 -9.13 10.27 -14.58
CA PHE A 96 -9.76 9.86 -13.35
C PHE A 96 -8.72 9.72 -12.24
N ALA A 97 -8.93 10.45 -11.14
CA ALA A 97 -8.01 10.42 -10.02
C ALA A 97 -7.92 9.02 -9.40
N CYS A 98 -6.71 8.45 -9.38
CA CYS A 98 -6.43 7.19 -8.69
C CYS A 98 -5.94 7.48 -7.26
N GLY A 99 -6.70 7.05 -6.24
CA GLY A 99 -6.32 7.24 -4.84
C GLY A 99 -4.96 6.62 -4.50
N TRP A 100 -4.65 5.44 -5.08
CA TRP A 100 -3.37 4.76 -4.89
C TRP A 100 -2.19 5.49 -5.52
N CYS A 101 -2.38 6.13 -6.69
CA CYS A 101 -1.33 6.93 -7.30
C CYS A 101 -1.17 8.29 -6.61
N ALA A 102 -2.25 8.82 -6.00
CA ALA A 102 -2.23 10.07 -5.25
C ALA A 102 -1.64 9.93 -3.84
N GLN A 103 -1.83 8.78 -3.19
CA GLN A 103 -1.07 8.39 -2.00
C GLN A 103 0.37 8.05 -2.43
N ARG A 104 1.24 9.05 -2.47
CA ARG A 104 2.68 8.80 -2.38
C ARG A 104 2.95 8.15 -1.00
N PRO A 105 3.87 7.19 -0.86
CA PRO A 105 4.06 6.47 0.40
C PRO A 105 4.93 7.27 1.38
N ASP A 106 4.55 8.49 1.76
CA ASP A 106 5.39 9.44 2.53
C ASP A 106 4.86 9.81 3.92
N ASN A 107 3.89 9.11 4.53
CA ASN A 107 3.46 9.46 5.89
C ASN A 107 2.98 8.30 6.78
N ASP A 108 3.90 7.44 7.20
CA ASP A 108 3.67 6.52 8.34
C ASP A 108 4.60 6.81 9.54
N THR A 109 5.08 8.04 9.72
CA THR A 109 5.79 8.41 10.95
C THR A 109 4.79 8.71 12.06
N LEU A 110 4.30 7.67 12.73
CA LEU A 110 3.66 7.78 14.05
C LEU A 110 4.62 7.27 15.13
N GLY A 111 5.10 8.19 15.96
CA GLY A 111 5.90 7.90 17.14
C GLY A 111 6.49 9.18 17.73
N SER A 112 5.65 9.96 18.44
CA SER A 112 6.13 10.96 19.40
C SER A 112 6.60 10.29 20.69
#